data_AF-A0A936GLV3-F1
#
_entry.id   AF-A0A936GLV3-F1
#
_cell.length_a   1.000
_cell.length_b   1.000
_cell.length_c   1.000
_cell.angle_alpha   90.00
_cell.angle_beta   90.00
_cell.angle_gamma   90.00
#
_symmetry.space_group_name_H-M   'P 1'
#
loop_
_entity.id
_entity.type
_entity.pdbx_description
1 polymer ?
#
loop_
_entity_poly.entity_id
_entity_poly.type
_entity_poly.pdbx_seq_one_letter_code
_entity_poly.pdbx_strand_id
1 'polypeptide(L)'
;MKYLIILTLITLSIGFVSCQKHVASSGNQLDSTNLANALLQCDPVALEKEIKKLSFDLVPFPSDSNPSGQSENIAILLERITKCKNIISVEIQCFACLKTYPPQTEILVSIDSAGHMEQRILDIATPKDNILSFANVHKANFTSGSMTIFNKYYVGCFKTKKETEAKKSRLVEKRIDTIYYEFENDIMNLHVNMNYNCCGAPIDSVVIGQKGFEVYIQDTCTVNCVCRCSCNYSFNYGLCNITNKRDSIIVYLKEYNAKEYHVWNKIEYDVNMNWE
;
A
#
# COMPACT_ATOMS: atom_id res chain seq x y z
N MET A 1 -36.68 -8.42 -63.48
CA MET A 1 -37.24 -7.98 -62.16
C MET A 1 -37.38 -9.11 -61.14
N LYS A 2 -38.05 -10.24 -61.44
CA LYS A 2 -38.22 -11.34 -60.47
C LYS A 2 -36.91 -11.91 -59.90
N TYR A 3 -35.88 -12.06 -60.73
CA TYR A 3 -34.56 -12.56 -60.30
C TYR A 3 -33.75 -11.55 -59.46
N LEU A 4 -34.01 -10.24 -59.58
CA LEU A 4 -33.30 -9.21 -58.83
C LEU A 4 -33.73 -9.23 -57.34
N ILE A 5 -35.02 -9.49 -57.09
CA ILE A 5 -35.59 -9.58 -55.74
C ILE A 5 -35.03 -10.82 -55.00
N ILE A 6 -34.88 -11.94 -55.71
CA ILE A 6 -34.31 -13.17 -55.15
C ILE A 6 -32.84 -12.99 -54.78
N LEU A 7 -32.07 -12.27 -55.61
CA LEU A 7 -30.65 -12.02 -55.34
C LEU A 7 -30.44 -11.15 -54.08
N THR A 8 -31.27 -10.11 -53.89
CA THR A 8 -31.21 -9.24 -52.70
C THR A 8 -31.57 -9.97 -51.41
N LEU A 9 -32.49 -10.94 -51.45
CA LEU A 9 -32.86 -11.75 -50.28
C LEU A 9 -31.74 -12.70 -49.85
N ILE A 10 -31.00 -13.27 -50.80
CA ILE A 10 -29.90 -14.21 -50.51
C ILE A 10 -28.68 -13.46 -49.93
N THR A 11 -28.37 -12.26 -50.42
CA THR A 11 -27.27 -11.45 -49.88
C THR A 11 -27.54 -10.92 -48.47
N LEU A 12 -28.80 -10.71 -48.08
CA LEU A 12 -29.16 -10.24 -46.73
C LEU A 12 -29.01 -11.34 -45.66
N SER A 13 -29.17 -12.61 -46.05
CA SER A 13 -29.00 -13.77 -45.14
C SER A 13 -27.55 -14.11 -44.80
N ILE A 14 -26.55 -13.63 -45.56
CA ILE A 14 -25.14 -13.96 -45.35
C ILE A 14 -24.46 -12.97 -44.37
N GLY A 15 -25.10 -11.83 -44.08
CA GLY A 15 -24.57 -10.79 -43.18
C GLY A 15 -24.80 -11.02 -41.68
N PHE A 16 -25.55 -12.04 -41.27
CA PHE A 16 -25.87 -12.32 -39.86
C PHE A 16 -25.18 -13.57 -39.30
N VAL A 17 -24.03 -13.97 -39.87
CA VAL A 17 -23.07 -14.76 -39.09
C VAL A 17 -22.39 -13.80 -38.11
N SER A 18 -23.18 -13.31 -37.16
CA SER A 18 -22.69 -12.76 -35.91
C SER A 18 -21.85 -13.88 -35.31
N CYS A 19 -20.55 -13.63 -35.23
CA CYS A 19 -19.65 -14.47 -34.50
C CYS A 19 -20.12 -14.44 -33.04
N GLN A 20 -21.01 -15.35 -32.66
CA GLN A 20 -21.15 -15.74 -31.27
C GLN A 20 -19.81 -16.33 -30.90
N LYS A 21 -18.92 -15.45 -30.41
CA LYS A 21 -17.78 -15.87 -29.60
C LYS A 21 -18.43 -16.67 -28.50
N HIS A 22 -18.38 -17.99 -28.62
CA HIS A 22 -18.72 -18.91 -27.54
C HIS A 22 -17.77 -18.53 -26.41
N VAL A 23 -18.20 -17.60 -25.57
CA VAL A 23 -17.68 -17.43 -24.23
C VAL A 23 -18.03 -18.76 -23.59
N ALA A 24 -17.02 -19.63 -23.45
CA ALA A 24 -17.15 -20.90 -22.78
C ALA A 24 -17.60 -20.63 -21.34
N SER A 25 -18.90 -20.51 -21.13
CA SER A 25 -19.52 -20.07 -19.88
C SER A 25 -19.69 -21.21 -18.88
N SER A 26 -18.93 -22.30 -19.01
CA SER A 26 -19.11 -23.49 -18.17
C SER A 26 -17.81 -24.05 -17.57
N GLY A 27 -16.70 -23.30 -17.58
CA GLY A 27 -15.41 -23.79 -17.09
C GLY A 27 -14.65 -22.92 -16.08
N ASN A 28 -14.97 -21.62 -15.97
CA ASN A 28 -14.15 -20.65 -15.23
C ASN A 28 -14.91 -19.93 -14.11
N GLN A 29 -15.91 -20.57 -13.50
CA GLN A 29 -16.47 -20.00 -12.27
C GLN A 29 -15.41 -20.11 -11.17
N LEU A 30 -15.07 -18.97 -10.57
CA LEU A 30 -14.21 -18.88 -9.40
C LEU A 30 -14.82 -19.71 -8.28
N ASP A 31 -14.05 -20.62 -7.72
CA ASP A 31 -14.44 -21.33 -6.51
C ASP A 31 -13.75 -20.67 -5.32
N SER A 32 -14.47 -19.75 -4.67
CA SER A 32 -13.95 -19.00 -3.52
C SER A 32 -13.50 -19.91 -2.38
N THR A 33 -14.12 -21.08 -2.23
CA THR A 33 -13.73 -22.05 -1.21
C THR A 33 -12.39 -22.68 -1.55
N ASN A 34 -12.15 -23.00 -2.83
CA ASN A 34 -10.84 -23.50 -3.26
C ASN A 34 -9.74 -22.45 -3.09
N LEU A 35 -10.00 -21.17 -3.39
CA LEU A 35 -9.02 -20.11 -3.18
C LEU A 35 -8.63 -19.98 -1.70
N ALA A 36 -9.62 -19.90 -0.80
CA ALA A 36 -9.38 -19.79 0.63
C ALA A 36 -8.62 -21.01 1.19
N ASN A 37 -9.02 -22.22 0.79
CA ASN A 37 -8.33 -23.45 1.21
C ASN A 37 -6.88 -23.50 0.68
N ALA A 38 -6.66 -23.12 -0.57
CA ALA A 38 -5.33 -23.09 -1.17
C ALA A 38 -4.41 -22.07 -0.48
N LEU A 39 -4.95 -20.90 -0.09
CA LEU A 39 -4.22 -19.93 0.71
C LEU A 39 -3.85 -20.49 2.10
N LEU A 40 -4.79 -21.09 2.81
CA LEU A 40 -4.55 -21.66 4.14
C LEU A 40 -3.45 -22.73 4.11
N GLN A 41 -3.46 -23.58 3.08
CA GLN A 41 -2.50 -24.66 2.86
C GLN A 41 -1.19 -24.21 2.18
N CYS A 42 -1.10 -22.95 1.72
CA CYS A 42 -0.03 -22.46 0.86
C CYS A 42 0.21 -23.36 -0.36
N ASP A 43 -0.85 -23.84 -1.01
CA ASP A 43 -0.76 -24.72 -2.20
C ASP A 43 -0.55 -23.87 -3.47
N PRO A 44 0.67 -23.82 -4.03
CA PRO A 44 0.96 -22.98 -5.19
C PRO A 44 0.21 -23.42 -6.45
N VAL A 45 -0.06 -24.72 -6.60
CA VAL A 45 -0.72 -25.25 -7.82
C VAL A 45 -2.20 -24.87 -7.83
N ALA A 46 -2.87 -25.01 -6.69
CA ALA A 46 -4.25 -24.59 -6.55
C ALA A 46 -4.40 -23.07 -6.66
N LEU A 47 -3.47 -22.30 -6.07
CA LEU A 47 -3.46 -20.85 -6.17
C LEU A 47 -3.22 -20.35 -7.60
N GLU A 48 -2.25 -20.91 -8.32
CA GLU A 48 -2.02 -20.55 -9.72
C GLU A 48 -3.29 -20.71 -10.54
N LYS A 49 -3.99 -21.83 -10.36
CA LYS A 49 -5.25 -22.12 -11.06
C LYS A 49 -6.33 -21.09 -10.73
N GLU A 50 -6.57 -20.77 -9.46
CA GLU A 50 -7.64 -19.83 -9.08
C GLU A 50 -7.28 -18.38 -9.40
N ILE A 51 -6.03 -17.95 -9.18
CA ILE A 51 -5.55 -16.61 -9.56
C ILE A 51 -5.63 -16.41 -11.07
N LYS A 52 -5.28 -17.43 -11.87
CA LYS A 52 -5.43 -17.37 -13.33
C LYS A 52 -6.88 -17.14 -13.76
N LYS A 53 -7.87 -17.72 -13.07
CA LYS A 53 -9.29 -17.43 -13.32
C LYS A 53 -9.66 -16.01 -12.91
N LEU A 54 -8.99 -15.45 -11.91
CA LEU A 54 -9.23 -14.07 -11.46
C LEU A 54 -8.54 -13.02 -12.32
N SER A 55 -7.51 -13.38 -13.09
CA SER A 55 -6.72 -12.44 -13.89
C SER A 55 -6.84 -12.61 -15.41
N PHE A 56 -7.57 -13.61 -15.91
CA PHE A 56 -7.54 -14.00 -17.33
C PHE A 56 -7.91 -12.88 -18.32
N ASP A 57 -8.72 -11.91 -17.92
CA ASP A 57 -9.20 -10.78 -18.72
C ASP A 57 -8.49 -9.45 -18.37
N LEU A 58 -7.54 -9.47 -17.43
CA LEU A 58 -6.83 -8.29 -16.94
C LEU A 58 -5.61 -7.99 -17.83
N VAL A 59 -5.89 -7.47 -19.02
CA VAL A 59 -4.86 -7.06 -19.99
C VAL A 59 -4.27 -5.71 -19.58
N PRO A 60 -2.93 -5.53 -19.57
CA PRO A 60 -2.32 -4.25 -19.21
C PRO A 60 -2.73 -3.12 -20.16
N PHE A 61 -2.92 -1.92 -19.60
CA PHE A 61 -3.18 -0.69 -20.38
C PHE A 61 -2.12 0.39 -20.07
N PRO A 62 -0.92 0.30 -20.68
CA PRO A 62 0.17 1.22 -20.39
C PRO A 62 -0.15 2.67 -20.78
N SER A 63 0.31 3.60 -19.96
CA SER A 63 0.28 5.05 -20.22
C SER A 63 1.55 5.72 -19.69
N ASP A 64 1.77 6.99 -20.01
CA ASP A 64 2.93 7.74 -19.52
C ASP A 64 3.00 7.78 -17.98
N SER A 65 1.86 7.81 -17.31
CA SER A 65 1.74 7.78 -15.84
C SER A 65 1.72 6.37 -15.25
N ASN A 66 1.46 5.33 -16.07
CA ASN A 66 1.43 3.93 -15.65
C ASN A 66 2.13 3.05 -16.70
N PRO A 67 3.48 3.03 -16.73
CA PRO A 67 4.22 2.38 -17.81
C PRO A 67 4.06 0.86 -17.91
N SER A 68 3.56 0.21 -16.85
CA SER A 68 3.21 -1.22 -16.90
C SER A 68 1.76 -1.44 -17.30
N GLY A 69 0.88 -0.46 -17.09
CA GLY A 69 -0.56 -0.63 -17.31
C GLY A 69 -1.22 -1.58 -16.32
N GLN A 70 -0.57 -1.90 -15.19
CA GLN A 70 -1.02 -2.95 -14.27
C GLN A 70 -1.70 -2.44 -13.00
N SER A 71 -1.62 -1.14 -12.71
CA SER A 71 -2.20 -0.57 -11.48
C SER A 71 -3.70 -0.86 -11.35
N GLU A 72 -4.46 -0.60 -12.42
CA GLU A 72 -5.91 -0.88 -12.46
C GLU A 72 -6.20 -2.38 -12.40
N ASN A 73 -5.38 -3.21 -13.07
CA ASN A 73 -5.53 -4.67 -13.03
C ASN A 73 -5.32 -5.24 -11.63
N ILE A 74 -4.33 -4.75 -10.90
CA ILE A 74 -4.10 -5.16 -9.50
C ILE A 74 -5.28 -4.74 -8.64
N ALA A 75 -5.81 -3.52 -8.79
CA ALA A 75 -7.01 -3.08 -8.05
C ALA A 75 -8.22 -3.99 -8.31
N ILE A 76 -8.46 -4.36 -9.57
CA ILE A 76 -9.54 -5.28 -9.96
C ILE A 76 -9.30 -6.68 -9.38
N LEU A 77 -8.06 -7.18 -9.42
CA LEU A 77 -7.70 -8.47 -8.82
C LEU A 77 -7.97 -8.48 -7.32
N LEU A 78 -7.57 -7.43 -6.59
CA LEU A 78 -7.86 -7.26 -5.16
C LEU A 78 -9.36 -7.32 -4.88
N GLU A 79 -10.16 -6.53 -5.61
CA GLU A 79 -11.62 -6.52 -5.46
C GLU A 79 -12.22 -7.92 -5.68
N ARG A 80 -11.73 -8.66 -6.68
CA ARG A 80 -12.19 -10.02 -6.96
C ARG A 80 -11.82 -11.01 -5.85
N ILE A 81 -10.62 -10.90 -5.28
CA ILE A 81 -10.20 -11.73 -4.14
C ILE A 81 -11.04 -11.40 -2.89
N THR A 82 -11.29 -10.12 -2.61
CA THR A 82 -12.10 -9.69 -1.44
C THR A 82 -13.53 -10.21 -1.48
N LYS A 83 -14.09 -10.46 -2.67
CA LYS A 83 -15.43 -11.06 -2.82
C LYS A 83 -15.49 -12.56 -2.47
N CYS A 84 -14.35 -13.21 -2.24
CA CYS A 84 -14.31 -14.62 -1.88
C CYS A 84 -14.72 -14.85 -0.42
N LYS A 85 -15.50 -15.92 -0.20
CA LYS A 85 -15.86 -16.38 1.14
C LYS A 85 -14.61 -16.64 2.00
N ASN A 86 -14.70 -16.29 3.29
CA ASN A 86 -13.64 -16.41 4.30
C ASN A 86 -12.44 -15.46 4.10
N ILE A 87 -12.41 -14.64 3.05
CA ILE A 87 -11.43 -13.56 2.93
C ILE A 87 -11.95 -12.36 3.72
N ILE A 88 -11.16 -11.88 4.69
CA ILE A 88 -11.50 -10.75 5.55
C ILE A 88 -11.02 -9.44 4.91
N SER A 89 -9.74 -9.40 4.51
CA SER A 89 -9.13 -8.23 3.88
C SER A 89 -8.08 -8.64 2.85
N VAL A 90 -7.82 -7.74 1.90
CA VAL A 90 -6.80 -7.89 0.87
C VAL A 90 -6.12 -6.54 0.68
N GLU A 91 -4.79 -6.50 0.85
CA GLU A 91 -4.02 -5.26 0.89
C GLU A 91 -2.75 -5.39 0.05
N ILE A 92 -2.38 -4.33 -0.67
CA ILE A 92 -1.09 -4.28 -1.36
C ILE A 92 -0.02 -3.97 -0.30
N GLN A 93 0.93 -4.87 -0.12
CA GLN A 93 2.11 -4.62 0.72
C GLN A 93 3.20 -3.90 -0.06
N CYS A 94 3.37 -4.29 -1.33
CA CYS A 94 4.37 -3.70 -2.20
C CYS A 94 3.96 -3.88 -3.67
N PHE A 95 3.84 -2.77 -4.40
CA PHE A 95 3.46 -2.78 -5.81
C PHE A 95 4.70 -2.79 -6.71
N ALA A 96 4.79 -3.77 -7.63
CA ALA A 96 5.91 -3.92 -8.56
C ALA A 96 7.29 -3.76 -7.89
N CYS A 97 7.49 -4.49 -6.79
CA CYS A 97 8.64 -4.42 -5.91
C CYS A 97 9.96 -4.42 -6.67
N LEU A 98 10.73 -3.34 -6.53
CA LEU A 98 12.01 -3.15 -7.24
C LEU A 98 13.07 -4.21 -6.91
N LYS A 99 12.89 -4.95 -5.80
CA LYS A 99 13.82 -5.99 -5.34
C LYS A 99 13.62 -7.33 -6.04
N THR A 100 12.52 -7.54 -6.76
CA THR A 100 12.24 -8.77 -7.48
C THR A 100 12.43 -8.55 -8.98
N TYR A 101 13.21 -9.42 -9.62
CA TYR A 101 13.36 -9.44 -11.07
C TYR A 101 12.96 -10.83 -11.59
N PRO A 102 11.88 -10.95 -12.41
CA PRO A 102 11.02 -9.86 -12.91
C PRO A 102 10.17 -9.19 -11.80
N PRO A 103 9.61 -7.99 -12.05
CA PRO A 103 8.80 -7.25 -11.07
C PRO A 103 7.58 -8.04 -10.58
N GLN A 104 7.33 -7.99 -9.27
CA GLN A 104 6.20 -8.65 -8.62
C GLN A 104 5.47 -7.71 -7.66
N THR A 105 4.18 -7.90 -7.49
CA THR A 105 3.35 -7.23 -6.48
C THR A 105 3.06 -8.22 -5.36
N GLU A 106 3.33 -7.82 -4.12
CA GLU A 106 3.02 -8.58 -2.92
C GLU A 106 1.66 -8.14 -2.36
N ILE A 107 0.75 -9.10 -2.19
CA ILE A 107 -0.61 -8.88 -1.70
C ILE A 107 -0.79 -9.65 -0.39
N LEU A 108 -1.05 -8.95 0.71
CA LEU A 108 -1.44 -9.54 1.98
C LEU A 108 -2.92 -9.93 1.92
N VAL A 109 -3.22 -11.18 2.24
CA VAL A 109 -4.57 -11.72 2.33
C VAL A 109 -4.82 -12.20 3.75
N SER A 110 -5.84 -11.66 4.40
CA SER A 110 -6.30 -12.08 5.73
C SER A 110 -7.53 -12.99 5.59
N ILE A 111 -7.49 -14.16 6.24
CA ILE A 111 -8.45 -15.25 6.03
C ILE A 111 -9.01 -15.67 7.39
N ASP A 112 -10.32 -15.85 7.48
CA ASP A 112 -10.94 -16.50 8.64
C ASP A 112 -10.93 -18.03 8.47
N SER A 113 -10.27 -18.71 9.40
CA SER A 113 -10.26 -20.16 9.51
C SER A 113 -10.82 -20.58 10.87
N ALA A 114 -12.13 -20.84 10.91
CA ALA A 114 -12.84 -21.29 12.09
C ALA A 114 -12.73 -20.33 13.29
N GLY A 115 -12.78 -19.01 13.03
CA GLY A 115 -12.67 -17.96 14.05
C GLY A 115 -11.24 -17.51 14.33
N HIS A 116 -10.25 -18.08 13.65
CA HIS A 116 -8.86 -17.66 13.74
C HIS A 116 -8.44 -16.94 12.45
N MET A 117 -7.82 -15.76 12.60
CA MET A 117 -7.26 -15.01 11.48
C MET A 117 -5.92 -15.61 11.05
N GLU A 118 -5.82 -15.99 9.79
CA GLU A 118 -4.60 -16.44 9.13
C GLU A 118 -4.19 -15.44 8.05
N GLN A 119 -2.89 -15.18 7.91
CA GLN A 119 -2.38 -14.21 6.93
C GLN A 119 -1.39 -14.85 5.97
N ARG A 120 -1.53 -14.53 4.68
CA ARG A 120 -0.68 -15.02 3.59
C ARG A 120 -0.28 -13.87 2.69
N ILE A 121 0.92 -13.94 2.14
CA ILE A 121 1.38 -13.03 1.09
C ILE A 121 1.34 -13.80 -0.23
N LEU A 122 0.60 -13.25 -1.18
CA LEU A 122 0.58 -13.68 -2.57
C LEU A 122 1.54 -12.82 -3.37
N ASP A 123 2.47 -13.48 -4.05
CA ASP A 123 3.36 -12.84 -5.00
C ASP A 123 2.73 -12.96 -6.38
N ILE A 124 2.40 -11.81 -6.98
CA ILE A 124 1.81 -11.72 -8.31
C ILE A 124 2.86 -11.14 -9.26
N ALA A 125 3.19 -11.85 -10.34
CA ALA A 125 4.04 -11.31 -11.38
C ALA A 125 3.32 -10.13 -12.07
N THR A 126 4.02 -9.02 -12.23
CA THR A 126 3.46 -7.75 -12.72
C THR A 126 4.21 -7.29 -14.00
N PRO A 127 4.19 -8.09 -15.09
CA PRO A 127 4.89 -7.77 -16.33
C PRO A 127 4.27 -6.55 -17.04
N LYS A 128 5.04 -5.89 -17.91
CA LYS A 128 4.56 -4.68 -18.64
C LYS A 128 3.61 -5.00 -19.79
N ASP A 129 3.71 -6.20 -20.34
CA ASP A 129 3.17 -6.60 -21.65
C ASP A 129 2.41 -7.93 -21.60
N ASN A 130 2.13 -8.44 -20.40
CA ASN A 130 1.42 -9.70 -20.20
C ASN A 130 0.39 -9.58 -19.07
N ILE A 131 -0.53 -10.54 -18.96
CA ILE A 131 -1.51 -10.58 -17.87
C ILE A 131 -0.82 -10.86 -16.52
N LEU A 132 -1.47 -10.45 -15.44
CA LEU A 132 -1.04 -10.81 -14.09
C LEU A 132 -1.06 -12.33 -13.92
N SER A 133 -0.02 -12.88 -13.29
CA SER A 133 0.05 -14.32 -12.99
C SER A 133 0.53 -14.55 -11.57
N PHE A 134 0.09 -15.65 -10.96
CA PHE A 134 0.65 -16.11 -9.70
C PHE A 134 2.14 -16.42 -9.87
N ALA A 135 2.96 -15.96 -8.92
CA ALA A 135 4.37 -16.29 -8.84
C ALA A 135 4.64 -17.23 -7.67
N ASN A 136 4.12 -16.91 -6.47
CA ASN A 136 4.39 -17.65 -5.25
C ASN A 136 3.40 -17.29 -4.13
N VAL A 137 3.38 -18.10 -3.07
CA VAL A 137 2.67 -17.82 -1.82
C VAL A 137 3.61 -18.10 -0.66
N HIS A 138 3.57 -17.25 0.35
CA HIS A 138 4.25 -17.54 1.60
C HIS A 138 3.44 -17.06 2.80
N LYS A 139 3.80 -17.58 3.97
CA LYS A 139 3.28 -17.04 5.21
C LYS A 139 3.73 -15.59 5.31
N ALA A 140 2.84 -14.73 5.77
CA ALA A 140 3.26 -13.43 6.19
C ALA A 140 4.19 -13.65 7.41
N ASN A 141 5.49 -13.52 7.19
CA ASN A 141 6.48 -13.62 8.26
C ASN A 141 6.43 -12.32 9.03
N PHE A 142 5.35 -12.13 9.77
CA PHE A 142 5.34 -11.22 10.88
C PHE A 142 6.16 -11.91 11.97
N THR A 143 7.48 -11.69 11.99
CA THR A 143 8.25 -11.94 13.22
C THR A 143 7.51 -11.23 14.33
N SER A 144 7.14 -11.91 15.41
CA SER A 144 6.44 -11.28 16.55
C SER A 144 7.07 -9.93 16.87
N GLY A 145 6.32 -8.84 16.75
CA GLY A 145 6.85 -7.47 16.82
C GLY A 145 7.24 -6.82 15.49
N SER A 146 6.85 -7.38 14.34
CA SER A 146 7.00 -6.74 13.04
C SER A 146 5.93 -5.68 12.85
N MET A 147 6.33 -4.55 12.27
CA MET A 147 5.46 -3.41 12.04
C MET A 147 5.55 -3.00 10.58
N THR A 148 4.41 -2.68 9.96
CA THR A 148 4.36 -2.27 8.55
C THR A 148 3.87 -0.82 8.45
N ILE A 149 4.52 -0.02 7.61
CA ILE A 149 4.11 1.36 7.33
C ILE A 149 3.09 1.34 6.21
N PHE A 150 1.88 1.81 6.49
CA PHE A 150 0.81 1.80 5.50
C PHE A 150 0.65 3.13 4.78
N ASN A 151 0.83 4.24 5.49
CA ASN A 151 0.64 5.57 4.93
C ASN A 151 1.62 6.58 5.54
N LYS A 152 2.01 7.55 4.71
CA LYS A 152 2.81 8.70 5.10
C LYS A 152 2.15 9.97 4.59
N TYR A 153 1.94 10.92 5.49
CA TYR A 153 1.41 12.24 5.14
C TYR A 153 2.41 13.34 5.47
N TYR A 154 2.69 14.20 4.48
CA TYR A 154 3.39 15.45 4.67
C TYR A 154 2.42 16.60 4.40
N VAL A 155 2.09 17.35 5.44
CA VAL A 155 1.06 18.41 5.36
C VAL A 155 1.62 19.75 4.86
N GLY A 156 2.89 19.78 4.46
CA GLY A 156 3.51 20.98 3.92
C GLY A 156 3.99 21.98 4.95
N CYS A 157 4.60 23.04 4.45
CA CYS A 157 5.15 24.15 5.21
C CYS A 157 4.12 25.27 5.39
N PHE A 158 3.61 25.44 6.61
CA PHE A 158 2.66 26.52 6.90
C PHE A 158 3.38 27.85 7.12
N LYS A 159 3.49 28.68 6.07
CA LYS A 159 3.78 30.11 6.23
C LYS A 159 2.49 30.80 6.70
N THR A 160 2.34 31.01 8.00
CA THR A 160 1.20 31.79 8.50
C THR A 160 1.33 33.22 7.98
N LYS A 161 0.42 33.65 7.08
CA LYS A 161 0.32 35.05 6.59
C LYS A 161 0.29 36.08 7.74
N LYS A 162 -0.09 35.67 8.95
CA LYS A 162 -0.09 36.49 10.18
C LYS A 162 1.31 36.84 10.72
N GLU A 163 2.41 36.23 10.27
CA GLU A 163 3.75 36.56 10.79
C GLU A 163 4.23 37.97 10.40
N THR A 164 3.69 38.54 9.32
CA THR A 164 4.01 39.92 8.94
C THR A 164 3.36 40.94 9.89
N GLU A 165 2.22 40.59 10.51
CA GLU A 165 1.52 41.44 11.49
C GLU A 165 1.86 41.11 12.95
N ALA A 166 2.11 39.83 13.27
CA ALA A 166 2.48 39.35 14.62
C ALA A 166 3.87 39.82 15.07
N LYS A 167 4.72 40.35 14.17
CA LYS A 167 5.94 41.07 14.56
C LYS A 167 5.67 42.29 15.47
N LYS A 168 4.42 42.77 15.56
CA LYS A 168 4.02 43.86 16.47
C LYS A 168 3.50 43.41 17.85
N SER A 169 3.12 42.13 18.03
CA SER A 169 2.69 41.61 19.32
C SER A 169 3.72 40.60 19.86
N ARG A 170 4.41 40.95 20.95
CA ARG A 170 5.44 40.14 21.64
C ARG A 170 5.01 38.74 22.12
N LEU A 171 3.80 38.28 21.79
CA LEU A 171 3.31 36.93 22.06
C LEU A 171 3.53 36.08 20.80
N VAL A 172 4.79 35.82 20.48
CA VAL A 172 5.12 34.72 19.58
C VAL A 172 4.90 33.46 20.41
N GLU A 173 3.76 32.79 20.22
CA GLU A 173 3.55 31.45 20.75
C GLU A 173 4.77 30.62 20.41
N LYS A 174 5.45 30.14 21.45
CA LYS A 174 6.60 29.26 21.31
C LYS A 174 6.08 28.00 20.62
N ARG A 175 6.37 27.85 19.32
CA ARG A 175 6.09 26.61 18.60
C ARG A 175 7.01 25.55 19.18
N ILE A 176 6.42 24.51 19.74
CA ILE A 176 7.14 23.44 20.43
C ILE A 176 7.21 22.26 19.47
N ASP A 177 8.44 21.83 19.19
CA ASP A 177 8.74 20.55 18.56
C ASP A 177 8.05 19.42 19.34
N THR A 178 7.17 18.68 18.70
CA THR A 178 6.33 17.69 19.37
C THR A 178 6.38 16.36 18.64
N ILE A 179 6.61 15.29 19.38
CA ILE A 179 6.36 13.91 18.95
C ILE A 179 5.26 13.35 19.84
N TYR A 180 4.25 12.74 19.24
CA TYR A 180 3.23 11.99 19.97
C TYR A 180 2.72 10.84 19.12
N TYR A 181 2.08 9.87 19.75
CA TYR A 181 1.45 8.76 19.06
C TYR A 181 0.04 8.57 19.60
N GLU A 182 -0.81 8.00 18.78
CA GLU A 182 -2.14 7.52 19.14
C GLU A 182 -2.35 6.13 18.57
N PHE A 183 -3.15 5.33 19.25
CA PHE A 183 -3.54 4.01 18.78
C PHE A 183 -4.98 4.04 18.31
N GLU A 184 -5.23 3.49 17.14
CA GLU A 184 -6.56 3.20 16.63
C GLU A 184 -6.59 1.73 16.20
N ASN A 185 -7.20 0.87 17.04
CA ASN A 185 -7.12 -0.59 16.91
C ASN A 185 -5.65 -1.07 16.93
N ASP A 186 -5.25 -1.83 15.91
CA ASP A 186 -3.89 -2.34 15.73
C ASP A 186 -2.99 -1.35 14.97
N ILE A 187 -3.41 -0.10 14.79
CA ILE A 187 -2.63 0.91 14.07
C ILE A 187 -2.11 1.95 15.06
N MET A 188 -0.80 2.12 15.12
CA MET A 188 -0.15 3.26 15.77
C MET A 188 0.03 4.39 14.76
N ASN A 189 -0.60 5.53 15.00
CA ASN A 189 -0.38 6.76 14.25
C ASN A 189 0.64 7.59 15.01
N LEU A 190 1.86 7.71 14.45
CA LEU A 190 2.92 8.55 14.98
C LEU A 190 2.90 9.90 14.30
N HIS A 191 2.87 10.95 15.10
CA HIS A 191 2.91 12.33 14.65
C HIS A 191 4.21 12.99 15.07
N VAL A 192 4.92 13.57 14.10
CA VAL A 192 6.16 14.31 14.31
C VAL A 192 5.96 15.73 13.79
N ASN A 193 5.87 16.70 14.70
CA ASN A 193 5.80 18.13 14.40
C ASN A 193 7.14 18.78 14.70
N MET A 194 7.79 19.29 13.66
CA MET A 194 9.07 19.98 13.74
C MET A 194 8.89 21.44 13.36
N ASN A 195 9.26 22.37 14.22
CA ASN A 195 9.35 23.79 13.90
C ASN A 195 10.76 24.11 13.41
N TYR A 196 11.04 23.71 12.17
CA TYR A 196 12.37 23.74 11.58
C TYR A 196 12.38 24.54 10.27
N ASN A 197 13.58 24.87 9.79
CA ASN A 197 13.73 25.49 8.48
C ASN A 197 13.53 24.47 7.36
N CYS A 198 12.35 23.87 7.23
CA CYS A 198 12.02 22.98 6.13
C CYS A 198 11.40 23.77 4.96
N CYS A 199 11.87 23.50 3.76
CA CYS A 199 11.53 24.16 2.50
C CYS A 199 11.41 23.17 1.35
N GLY A 200 12.11 22.04 1.47
CA GLY A 200 11.88 20.86 0.67
C GLY A 200 11.06 19.83 1.44
N ALA A 201 10.48 18.90 0.71
CA ALA A 201 10.01 17.66 1.32
C ALA A 201 11.24 16.95 1.91
N PRO A 202 11.26 16.60 3.20
CA PRO A 202 12.35 15.79 3.71
C PRO A 202 12.33 14.42 3.03
N ILE A 203 13.52 13.84 2.94
CA ILE A 203 13.66 12.41 2.64
C ILE A 203 13.69 11.72 3.99
N ASP A 204 12.81 10.76 4.17
CA ASP A 204 12.72 9.99 5.40
C ASP A 204 12.88 8.51 5.11
N SER A 205 13.38 7.81 6.11
CA SER A 205 13.40 6.36 6.15
C SER A 205 13.05 5.93 7.55
N VAL A 206 12.19 4.93 7.68
CA VAL A 206 11.92 4.32 8.97
C VAL A 206 12.62 2.97 9.03
N VAL A 207 13.33 2.74 10.12
CA VAL A 207 14.00 1.48 10.41
C VAL A 207 13.42 0.93 11.70
N ILE A 208 13.09 -0.36 11.69
CA ILE A 208 12.67 -1.08 12.88
C ILE A 208 13.92 -1.68 13.52
N GLY A 209 14.34 -1.10 14.63
CA GLY A 209 15.48 -1.54 15.40
C GLY A 209 15.10 -2.59 16.46
N GLN A 210 16.10 -3.16 17.13
CA GLN A 210 15.87 -4.14 18.21
C GLN A 210 15.25 -3.51 19.49
N LYS A 211 15.31 -2.18 19.64
CA LYS A 211 14.90 -1.43 20.84
C LYS A 211 13.78 -0.39 20.56
N GLY A 212 12.99 -0.66 19.53
CA GLY A 212 11.88 0.18 19.10
C GLY A 212 12.10 0.79 17.73
N PHE A 213 11.51 1.96 17.51
CA PHE A 213 11.36 2.57 16.20
C PHE A 213 12.40 3.65 15.96
N GLU A 214 13.02 3.65 14.79
CA GLU A 214 13.96 4.67 14.39
C GLU A 214 13.41 5.38 13.15
N VAL A 215 12.99 6.64 13.32
CA VAL A 215 12.48 7.48 12.24
C VAL A 215 13.58 8.43 11.82
N TYR A 216 14.11 8.28 10.62
CA TYR A 216 15.13 9.16 10.07
C TYR A 216 14.47 10.20 9.19
N ILE A 217 14.72 11.47 9.47
CA ILE A 217 14.25 12.62 8.70
C ILE A 217 15.49 13.37 8.21
N GLN A 218 15.66 13.49 6.90
CA GLN A 218 16.70 14.30 6.29
C GLN A 218 16.09 15.59 5.76
N ASP A 219 16.60 16.70 6.27
CA ASP A 219 16.29 18.03 5.75
C ASP A 219 16.99 18.23 4.39
N THR A 220 16.20 18.55 3.37
CA THR A 220 16.65 18.77 1.99
C THR A 220 16.84 20.24 1.65
N CYS A 221 16.74 21.14 2.63
CA CYS A 221 16.78 22.59 2.41
C CYS A 221 18.11 23.14 1.93
N THR A 222 18.13 23.83 0.79
CA THR A 222 19.33 24.54 0.35
C THR A 222 19.67 25.76 1.23
N VAL A 223 20.94 26.19 1.18
CA VAL A 223 21.54 27.29 1.97
C VAL A 223 20.75 28.61 1.96
N ASN A 224 19.91 28.84 0.95
CA ASN A 224 19.16 30.09 0.79
C ASN A 224 17.75 30.04 1.38
N CYS A 225 17.39 28.95 2.06
CA CYS A 225 16.02 28.79 2.52
C CYS A 225 15.82 29.12 4.00
N VAL A 226 15.40 30.37 4.26
CA VAL A 226 14.97 30.82 5.59
C VAL A 226 13.45 30.74 5.67
N CYS A 227 12.91 29.52 5.80
CA CYS A 227 11.48 29.34 6.03
C CYS A 227 11.23 28.86 7.46
N ARG A 228 10.67 29.70 8.33
CA ARG A 228 10.21 29.27 9.66
C ARG A 228 8.93 28.46 9.52
N CYS A 229 9.07 27.16 9.26
CA CYS A 229 7.94 26.29 8.97
C CYS A 229 7.69 25.31 10.10
N SER A 230 6.41 25.04 10.35
CA SER A 230 6.00 23.86 11.09
C SER A 230 5.75 22.76 10.08
N CYS A 231 6.49 21.67 10.21
CA CYS A 231 6.50 20.52 9.34
C CYS A 231 5.88 19.36 10.11
N ASN A 232 4.74 18.85 9.62
CA ASN A 232 4.01 17.76 10.24
C ASN A 232 4.18 16.49 9.41
N TYR A 233 4.64 15.44 10.07
CA TYR A 233 4.72 14.09 9.52
C TYR A 233 3.77 13.19 10.30
N SER A 234 2.97 12.43 9.58
CA SER A 234 2.16 11.37 10.17
C SER A 234 2.57 10.05 9.53
N PHE A 235 2.88 9.07 10.37
CA PHE A 235 3.26 7.72 10.00
C PHE A 235 2.25 6.75 10.61
N ASN A 236 1.65 5.91 9.76
CA ASN A 236 0.69 4.91 10.23
C ASN A 236 1.34 3.54 10.22
N TYR A 237 1.34 2.89 11.37
CA TYR A 237 2.06 1.66 11.63
C TYR A 237 1.12 0.54 12.05
N GLY A 238 1.06 -0.55 11.30
CA GLY A 238 0.39 -1.77 11.73
C GLY A 238 1.19 -2.52 12.77
N LEU A 239 0.61 -2.78 13.92
CA LEU A 239 1.22 -3.52 15.02
C LEU A 239 0.63 -4.93 15.05
N CYS A 240 1.39 -5.91 14.56
CA CYS A 240 0.95 -7.30 14.58
C CYS A 240 1.55 -8.02 15.80
N ASN A 241 0.69 -8.60 16.65
CA ASN A 241 1.09 -9.46 17.77
C ASN A 241 2.07 -8.81 18.77
N ILE A 242 1.89 -7.51 19.09
CA ILE A 242 2.68 -6.86 20.15
C ILE A 242 2.04 -7.16 21.51
N THR A 243 2.66 -8.05 22.27
CA THR A 243 2.27 -8.31 23.67
C THR A 243 3.07 -7.42 24.61
N ASN A 244 2.39 -6.65 25.48
CA ASN A 244 2.90 -5.90 26.64
C ASN A 244 4.41 -5.64 26.62
N LYS A 245 4.82 -4.72 25.74
CA LYS A 245 6.20 -4.29 25.61
C LYS A 245 6.27 -2.77 25.75
N ARG A 246 7.16 -2.32 26.63
CA ARG A 246 7.64 -0.95 26.63
C ARG A 246 8.78 -0.84 25.63
N ASP A 247 8.64 0.05 24.66
CA ASP A 247 9.67 0.34 23.66
C ASP A 247 9.81 1.85 23.49
N SER A 248 10.67 2.30 22.57
CA SER A 248 10.86 3.71 22.28
C SER A 248 10.77 4.03 20.80
N ILE A 249 10.23 5.21 20.47
CA ILE A 249 10.37 5.84 19.16
C ILE A 249 11.51 6.85 19.29
N ILE A 250 12.53 6.71 18.45
CA ILE A 250 13.66 7.62 18.32
C ILE A 250 13.55 8.27 16.95
N VAL A 251 13.45 9.58 16.93
CA VAL A 251 13.49 10.37 15.69
C VAL A 251 14.90 10.90 15.53
N TYR A 252 15.52 10.57 14.42
CA TYR A 252 16.81 11.06 13.99
C TYR A 252 16.62 12.15 12.94
N LEU A 253 17.33 13.27 13.08
CA LEU A 253 17.36 14.34 12.11
C LEU A 253 18.75 14.45 11.48
N LYS A 254 18.80 14.56 10.16
CA LYS A 254 19.98 15.02 9.43
C LYS A 254 19.67 16.38 8.83
N GLU A 255 20.22 17.42 9.44
CA GLU A 255 20.15 18.78 8.92
C GLU A 255 20.88 18.87 7.58
N TYR A 256 20.52 19.85 6.74
CA TYR A 256 21.08 19.99 5.40
C TYR A 256 22.63 19.99 5.36
N ASN A 257 23.28 20.65 6.32
CA ASN A 257 24.74 20.72 6.40
C ASN A 257 25.36 19.65 7.31
N ALA A 258 24.54 18.82 7.96
CA ALA A 258 25.03 17.77 8.83
C ALA A 258 25.55 16.58 8.00
N LYS A 259 26.71 16.05 8.39
CA LYS A 259 27.26 14.84 7.77
C LYS A 259 26.50 13.59 8.19
N GLU A 260 26.01 13.58 9.43
CA GLU A 260 25.42 12.43 10.10
C GLU A 260 24.06 12.77 10.70
N TYR A 261 23.26 11.74 10.94
CA TYR A 261 22.03 11.84 11.70
C TYR A 261 22.34 12.00 13.19
N HIS A 262 21.56 12.83 13.89
CA HIS A 262 21.59 12.91 15.34
C HIS A 262 20.20 12.65 15.91
N VAL A 263 20.12 12.20 17.16
CA VAL A 263 18.83 12.01 17.85
C VAL A 263 18.20 13.38 18.05
N TRP A 264 17.07 13.61 17.38
CA TRP A 264 16.28 14.82 17.51
C TRP A 264 15.32 14.73 18.68
N ASN A 265 14.59 13.61 18.82
CA ASN A 265 13.67 13.39 19.92
C ASN A 265 13.47 11.90 20.20
N LYS A 266 13.06 11.56 21.42
CA LYS A 266 12.74 10.21 21.85
C LYS A 266 11.48 10.22 22.70
N ILE A 267 10.53 9.34 22.38
CA ILE A 267 9.36 9.07 23.22
C ILE A 267 9.31 7.58 23.56
N GLU A 268 8.94 7.27 24.79
CA GLU A 268 8.67 5.90 25.21
C GLU A 268 7.18 5.63 25.08
N TYR A 269 6.83 4.43 24.65
CA TYR A 269 5.45 3.99 24.55
C TYR A 269 5.27 2.63 25.22
N ASP A 270 4.09 2.45 25.78
CA ASP A 270 3.70 1.23 26.47
C ASP A 270 2.50 0.65 25.75
N VAL A 271 2.67 -0.51 25.11
CA VAL A 271 1.57 -1.20 24.43
C VAL A 271 0.87 -2.07 25.47
N ASN A 272 0.05 -1.44 26.31
CA ASN A 272 -0.90 -2.16 27.16
C ASN A 272 -2.19 -2.37 26.36
N MET A 273 -2.25 -3.45 25.59
CA MET A 273 -3.48 -3.89 24.91
C MET A 273 -4.37 -4.64 25.91
N ASN A 274 -4.81 -3.96 26.97
CA ASN A 274 -5.96 -4.41 27.78
C ASN A 274 -7.19 -3.64 27.28
N TRP A 275 -7.67 -4.01 26.09
CA TRP A 275 -8.98 -3.57 25.62
C TRP A 275 -10.01 -4.51 26.25
N GLU A 276 -10.63 -4.09 27.35
CA GLU A 276 -11.88 -4.68 27.85
C GLU A 276 -13.06 -4.29 26.94
#